data_AF-A0A844X0G8-F1
#
_entry.id   AF-A0A844X0G8-F1
#
_cell.length_a   1.000
_cell.length_b   1.000
_cell.length_c   1.000
_cell.angle_alpha   90.00
_cell.angle_beta   90.00
_cell.angle_gamma   90.00
#
_symmetry.space_group_name_H-M   'P 1'
#
loop_
_entity.id
_entity.type
_entity.pdbx_description
1 polymer ?
#
loop_
_entity_poly.entity_id
_entity_poly.type
_entity_poly.pdbx_seq_one_letter_code
_entity_poly.pdbx_strand_id
1 'polypeptide(L)'
;MLKLVKGNEQTIGFVYYCLLCGVINMDEVNRWAEKVIGENEVSDLPDYIFDVIDFKGIITELERLIGFIPYWKCTKAQIKAVYGIAVKRGEKLSQDDVPFNEEQALEALKKHPEIEKLFRETFPFIDL
;
A
#
# COMPACT_ATOMS: atom_id res chain seq x y z
N MET A 1 -9.35 7.43 -10.96
CA MET A 1 -9.14 8.35 -9.82
C MET A 1 -9.77 7.70 -8.60
N LEU A 2 -8.96 7.16 -7.69
CA LEU A 2 -9.44 6.52 -6.46
C LEU A 2 -9.89 7.64 -5.51
N LYS A 3 -11.20 7.81 -5.32
CA LYS A 3 -11.72 8.74 -4.31
C LYS A 3 -11.57 8.11 -2.93
N LEU A 4 -10.81 8.76 -2.06
CA LEU A 4 -10.85 8.48 -0.63
C LEU A 4 -12.10 9.13 -0.08
N VAL A 5 -13.20 8.39 -0.13
CA VAL A 5 -14.43 8.76 0.56
C VAL A 5 -14.28 8.30 2.00
N LYS A 6 -14.70 9.11 2.98
CA LYS A 6 -14.88 8.68 4.37
C LYS A 6 -15.58 7.30 4.42
N GLY A 7 -14.88 6.28 4.95
CA GLY A 7 -15.34 4.88 4.97
C GLY A 7 -14.82 3.98 3.83
N ASN A 8 -13.96 4.48 2.93
CA ASN A 8 -13.27 3.66 1.94
C ASN A 8 -11.98 3.05 2.53
N GLU A 9 -12.14 2.11 3.46
CA GLU A 9 -11.06 1.39 4.14
C GLU A 9 -10.13 0.62 3.16
N GLN A 10 -10.60 0.37 1.93
CA GLN A 10 -9.86 -0.42 0.95
C GLN A 10 -8.59 0.27 0.45
N THR A 11 -8.60 1.59 0.27
CA THR A 11 -7.42 2.31 -0.23
C THR A 11 -6.32 2.37 0.82
N ILE A 12 -6.63 2.79 2.06
CA ILE A 12 -5.66 2.79 3.16
C ILE A 12 -5.23 1.36 3.52
N GLY A 13 -6.13 0.39 3.41
CA GLY A 13 -5.80 -1.02 3.53
C GLY A 13 -4.75 -1.44 2.51
N PHE A 14 -4.89 -1.06 1.24
CA PHE A 14 -3.91 -1.42 0.22
C PHE A 14 -2.56 -0.76 0.48
N VAL A 15 -2.54 0.52 0.86
CA VAL A 15 -1.32 1.24 1.27
C VAL A 15 -0.63 0.54 2.44
N TYR A 16 -1.39 0.17 3.47
CA TYR A 16 -0.89 -0.57 4.62
C TYR A 16 -0.31 -1.93 4.22
N TYR A 17 -0.96 -2.68 3.33
CA TYR A 17 -0.44 -3.96 2.84
C TYR A 17 0.83 -3.79 2.00
N CYS A 18 0.93 -2.75 1.17
CA CYS A 18 2.16 -2.41 0.45
C CYS A 18 3.30 -2.11 1.43
N LEU A 19 3.04 -1.37 2.51
CA LEU A 19 4.03 -1.07 3.53
C LEU A 19 4.45 -2.35 4.29
N LEU A 20 3.48 -3.16 4.70
CA LEU A 20 3.71 -4.43 5.42
C LEU A 20 4.53 -5.43 4.60
N CYS A 21 4.29 -5.49 3.29
CA CYS A 21 5.02 -6.37 2.38
C CYS A 21 6.37 -5.77 1.92
N GLY A 22 6.78 -4.62 2.48
CA GLY A 22 8.02 -3.94 2.10
C GLY A 22 8.04 -3.39 0.68
N VAL A 23 6.87 -3.27 0.03
CA VAL A 23 6.77 -2.73 -1.33
C VAL A 23 7.00 -1.24 -1.33
N ILE A 24 6.58 -0.53 -0.27
CA ILE A 24 6.77 0.91 -0.09
C ILE A 24 7.40 1.17 1.28
N ASN A 25 7.97 2.37 1.45
CA ASN A 25 8.46 2.84 2.74
C ASN A 25 7.58 3.97 3.32
N MET A 26 7.90 4.42 4.54
CA MET A 26 7.13 5.47 5.20
C MET A 26 7.18 6.82 4.47
N ASP A 27 8.29 7.18 3.82
CA ASP A 27 8.36 8.40 3.02
C ASP A 27 7.38 8.35 1.84
N GLU A 28 7.21 7.18 1.23
CA GLU A 28 6.24 6.95 0.15
C GLU A 28 4.79 6.96 0.66
N VAL A 29 4.54 6.51 1.89
CA VAL A 29 3.23 6.67 2.54
C VAL A 29 2.92 8.15 2.78
N ASN A 30 3.89 8.93 3.26
CA ASN A 30 3.76 10.36 3.49
C ASN A 30 3.46 11.11 2.18
N ARG A 31 4.18 10.79 1.09
CA ARG A 31 3.91 11.32 -0.25
C ARG A 31 2.54 10.93 -0.79
N TRP A 32 2.08 9.71 -0.51
CA TRP A 32 0.72 9.30 -0.83
C TRP A 32 -0.31 10.15 -0.08
N ALA A 33 -0.13 10.38 1.23
CA ALA A 33 -1.02 11.22 2.02
C ALA A 33 -1.03 12.68 1.54
N GLU A 34 0.13 13.25 1.21
CA GLU A 34 0.26 14.59 0.62
C GLU A 34 -0.56 14.72 -0.68
N LYS A 35 -0.42 13.75 -1.58
CA LYS A 35 -1.19 13.71 -2.82
C LYS A 35 -2.69 13.62 -2.57
N VAL A 36 -3.11 12.75 -1.65
CA VAL A 36 -4.52 12.60 -1.27
C VAL A 36 -5.09 13.92 -0.78
N ILE A 37 -4.36 14.62 0.10
CA ILE A 37 -4.78 15.93 0.62
C ILE A 37 -4.85 16.96 -0.51
N GLY A 38 -3.88 16.97 -1.43
CA GLY A 38 -3.84 17.93 -2.54
C GLY A 38 -4.88 17.72 -3.63
N GLU A 39 -5.46 16.52 -3.75
CA GLU A 39 -6.39 16.15 -4.84
C GLU A 39 -7.86 16.06 -4.42
N ASN A 40 -8.17 16.17 -3.13
CA ASN A 40 -9.53 16.02 -2.61
C ASN A 40 -9.94 17.24 -1.78
N GLU A 41 -11.25 17.50 -1.72
CA GLU A 41 -11.79 18.50 -0.81
C GLU A 41 -11.62 18.05 0.63
N VAL A 42 -11.32 18.98 1.54
CA VAL A 42 -11.10 18.67 2.96
C VAL A 42 -12.29 17.92 3.58
N SER A 43 -13.53 18.20 3.13
CA SER A 43 -14.73 17.52 3.62
C SER A 43 -14.82 16.04 3.24
N ASP A 44 -14.10 15.60 2.20
CA ASP A 44 -14.11 14.22 1.73
C ASP A 44 -13.01 13.38 2.39
N LEU A 45 -12.00 14.04 2.97
CA LEU A 45 -10.84 13.40 3.56
C LEU A 45 -11.16 12.69 4.88
N PRO A 46 -10.53 11.54 5.16
CA PRO A 46 -10.58 10.95 6.49
C PRO A 46 -9.67 11.73 7.45
N ASP A 47 -10.14 11.93 8.69
CA ASP A 47 -9.45 12.76 9.69
C ASP A 47 -7.99 12.34 9.92
N TYR A 48 -7.70 11.03 9.91
CA TYR A 48 -6.35 10.50 10.13
C TYR A 48 -5.32 10.93 9.06
N ILE A 49 -5.74 11.38 7.87
CA ILE A 49 -4.80 11.63 6.76
C ILE A 49 -3.81 12.74 7.08
N PHE A 50 -4.24 13.71 7.89
CA PHE A 50 -3.42 14.84 8.33
C PHE A 50 -2.38 14.43 9.36
N ASP A 51 -2.63 13.35 10.11
CA ASP A 51 -1.64 12.76 11.03
C ASP A 51 -0.69 11.81 10.28
N VAL A 52 -1.10 11.25 9.13
CA VAL A 52 -0.26 10.36 8.32
C VAL A 52 0.83 11.12 7.55
N ILE A 53 0.55 12.32 7.04
CA ILE A 53 1.46 13.05 6.12
C ILE A 53 2.86 13.32 6.69
N ASP A 54 3.00 13.48 8.00
CA ASP A 54 4.27 13.76 8.68
C ASP A 54 4.67 12.64 9.66
N PHE A 55 4.04 11.46 9.53
CA PHE A 55 4.29 10.34 10.40
C PHE A 55 5.70 9.76 10.20
N LYS A 56 6.42 9.57 11.31
CA LYS A 56 7.80 9.07 11.35
C LYS A 56 7.97 7.79 12.18
N GLY A 57 6.87 7.17 12.56
CA GLY A 57 6.87 5.96 13.38
C GLY A 57 6.95 4.68 12.56
N ILE A 58 6.71 3.56 13.23
CA ILE A 58 6.67 2.22 12.62
C ILE A 58 5.23 1.77 12.32
N ILE A 59 5.08 0.66 11.59
CA ILE A 59 3.77 0.10 11.17
C ILE A 59 2.79 -0.04 12.35
N THR A 60 3.24 -0.57 13.50
CA THR A 60 2.36 -0.76 14.66
C THR A 60 1.87 0.54 15.29
N GLU A 61 2.62 1.63 15.11
CA GLU A 61 2.24 2.96 15.57
C GLU A 61 1.28 3.63 14.56
N LEU A 62 1.42 3.33 13.26
CA LEU A 62 0.50 3.76 12.22
C LEU A 62 -0.93 3.24 12.48
N GLU A 63 -1.09 1.98 12.89
CA GLU A 63 -2.40 1.41 13.26
C GLU A 63 -3.06 2.18 14.41
N ARG A 64 -2.27 2.58 15.41
CA ARG A 64 -2.77 3.36 16.56
C ARG A 64 -3.17 4.77 16.14
N LEU A 65 -2.41 5.38 15.24
CA LEU A 65 -2.68 6.70 14.68
C LEU A 65 -3.97 6.70 13.86
N ILE A 66 -4.16 5.69 13.00
CA ILE A 66 -5.38 5.54 12.18
C ILE A 66 -6.62 5.23 13.04
N GLY A 67 -6.43 4.60 14.21
CA GLY A 67 -7.51 4.27 15.15
C GLY A 67 -8.27 2.99 14.81
N PHE A 68 -7.86 2.28 13.77
CA PHE A 68 -8.36 0.95 13.38
C PHE A 68 -7.27 0.20 12.58
N ILE A 69 -7.42 -1.12 12.44
CA ILE A 69 -6.53 -1.93 11.62
C ILE A 69 -6.95 -1.79 10.16
N PRO A 70 -6.12 -1.19 9.27
CA PRO A 70 -6.47 -1.05 7.87
C PRO A 70 -6.66 -2.41 7.20
N TYR A 71 -7.73 -2.57 6.42
CA TYR A 71 -8.06 -3.82 5.78
C TYR A 71 -8.29 -3.65 4.28
N TRP A 72 -7.55 -4.44 3.49
CA TRP A 72 -7.77 -4.57 2.06
C TRP A 72 -8.31 -5.95 1.72
N LYS A 73 -9.47 -5.98 1.07
CA LYS A 73 -10.13 -7.22 0.66
C LYS A 73 -9.36 -7.81 -0.51
N CYS A 74 -8.55 -8.82 -0.21
CA CYS A 74 -7.70 -9.48 -1.19
C CYS A 74 -7.64 -11.00 -0.96
N THR A 75 -7.14 -11.71 -1.95
CA THR A 75 -6.82 -13.14 -1.86
C THR A 75 -5.34 -13.35 -1.54
N LYS A 76 -4.97 -14.55 -1.08
CA LYS A 76 -3.55 -14.93 -0.89
C LYS A 76 -2.72 -14.80 -2.17
N ALA A 77 -3.33 -15.03 -3.34
CA ALA A 77 -2.66 -14.88 -4.63
C ALA A 77 -2.41 -13.40 -4.97
N GLN A 78 -3.33 -12.52 -4.62
CA GLN A 78 -3.15 -11.07 -4.77
C GLN A 78 -2.11 -10.51 -3.80
N ILE A 79 -2.06 -10.98 -2.56
CA ILE A 79 -0.96 -10.63 -1.63
C ILE A 79 0.39 -11.08 -2.20
N LYS A 80 0.46 -12.29 -2.76
CA LYS A 80 1.68 -12.77 -3.44
C LYS A 80 2.05 -11.88 -4.64
N ALA A 81 1.07 -11.36 -5.38
CA ALA A 81 1.31 -10.40 -6.46
C ALA A 81 1.86 -9.06 -5.95
N VAL A 82 1.44 -8.59 -4.77
CA VAL A 82 2.03 -7.41 -4.09
C VAL A 82 3.53 -7.63 -3.83
N TYR A 83 3.94 -8.80 -3.34
CA TYR A 83 5.37 -9.14 -3.25
C TYR A 83 6.07 -9.18 -4.60
N GLY A 84 5.38 -9.56 -5.68
CA GLY A 84 5.92 -9.47 -7.04
C GLY A 84 6.28 -8.03 -7.44
N ILE A 85 5.57 -7.03 -6.91
CA ILE A 85 5.90 -5.62 -7.08
C ILE A 85 7.17 -5.28 -6.30
N ALA A 86 7.32 -5.76 -5.05
CA ALA A 86 8.55 -5.60 -4.27
C ALA A 86 9.78 -6.12 -5.06
N VAL A 87 9.65 -7.31 -5.64
CA VAL A 87 10.71 -7.93 -6.45
C VAL A 87 11.02 -7.11 -7.70
N LYS A 88 10.02 -6.57 -8.40
CA LYS A 88 10.24 -5.65 -9.53
C LYS A 88 11.02 -4.40 -9.11
N ARG A 89 10.78 -3.92 -7.88
CA ARG A 89 11.47 -2.79 -7.28
C ARG A 89 12.87 -3.12 -6.73
N GLY A 90 13.32 -4.36 -6.87
CA GLY A 90 14.66 -4.81 -6.46
C GLY A 90 14.74 -5.38 -5.04
N GLU A 91 13.62 -5.53 -4.35
CA GLU A 91 13.58 -6.15 -3.02
C GLU A 91 13.80 -7.67 -3.11
N LYS A 92 14.56 -8.20 -2.15
CA LYS A 92 14.77 -9.65 -2.01
C LYS A 92 13.83 -10.23 -0.98
N LEU A 93 13.25 -11.38 -1.30
CA LEU A 93 12.34 -12.07 -0.38
C LEU A 93 13.11 -13.02 0.54
N SER A 94 12.87 -12.90 1.85
CA SER A 94 13.35 -13.89 2.83
C SER A 94 12.37 -15.07 2.94
N GLN A 95 12.90 -16.29 3.03
CA GLN A 95 12.09 -17.48 3.34
C GLN A 95 11.56 -17.49 4.77
N ASP A 96 12.13 -16.65 5.65
CA ASP A 96 11.61 -16.45 7.01
C ASP A 96 10.33 -15.59 7.01
N ASP A 97 10.16 -14.72 6.00
CA ASP A 97 9.02 -13.81 5.90
C ASP A 97 7.87 -14.43 5.08
N VAL A 98 8.19 -15.17 4.02
CA VAL A 98 7.20 -15.73 3.09
C VAL A 98 7.54 -17.16 2.63
N PRO A 99 6.54 -18.04 2.44
CA PRO A 99 6.75 -19.44 2.04
C PRO A 99 6.90 -19.62 0.51
N PHE A 100 7.37 -18.61 -0.20
CA PHE A 100 7.52 -18.61 -1.65
C PHE A 100 8.73 -17.79 -2.07
N ASN A 101 9.19 -17.98 -3.31
CA ASN A 101 10.35 -17.27 -3.86
C ASN A 101 9.94 -16.13 -4.82
N GLU A 102 10.94 -15.40 -5.30
CA GLU A 102 10.80 -14.24 -6.21
C GLU A 102 10.11 -14.63 -7.52
N GLU A 103 10.45 -15.77 -8.12
CA GLU A 103 9.83 -16.26 -9.35
C GLU A 103 8.33 -16.49 -9.17
N GLN A 104 7.94 -17.12 -8.06
CA GLN A 104 6.53 -17.35 -7.72
C GLN A 104 5.77 -16.05 -7.46
N ALA A 105 6.44 -15.04 -6.89
CA ALA A 105 5.85 -13.71 -6.68
C ALA A 105 5.63 -12.97 -8.01
N LEU A 106 6.62 -12.99 -8.91
CA LEU A 106 6.51 -12.43 -10.25
C LEU A 106 5.46 -13.15 -11.11
N GLU A 107 5.38 -14.47 -11.04
CA GLU A 107 4.33 -15.29 -11.66
C GLU A 107 2.93 -14.89 -11.16
N ALA A 108 2.78 -14.66 -9.86
CA ALA A 108 1.51 -14.20 -9.29
C ALA A 108 1.15 -12.80 -9.81
N LEU A 109 2.12 -11.88 -9.89
CA LEU A 109 1.90 -10.55 -10.45
C LEU A 109 1.47 -10.60 -11.92
N LYS A 110 2.07 -11.48 -12.74
CA LYS A 110 1.64 -11.70 -14.12
C LYS A 110 0.19 -12.20 -14.22
N LYS A 111 -0.23 -13.06 -13.28
CA LYS A 111 -1.60 -13.61 -13.22
C LYS A 111 -2.62 -12.62 -12.65
N HIS A 112 -2.15 -11.60 -11.94
CA HIS A 112 -2.95 -10.57 -11.28
C HIS A 112 -2.54 -9.15 -11.72
N PRO A 113 -2.66 -8.81 -13.02
CA PRO A 113 -2.27 -7.49 -13.53
C PRO A 113 -3.09 -6.35 -12.91
N GLU A 114 -4.27 -6.63 -12.35
CA GLU A 114 -5.06 -5.66 -11.60
C GLU A 114 -4.33 -5.12 -10.36
N ILE A 115 -3.39 -5.87 -9.79
CA ILE A 115 -2.60 -5.45 -8.63
C ILE A 115 -1.53 -4.45 -9.04
N GLU A 116 -0.84 -4.66 -10.16
CA GLU A 116 0.09 -3.66 -10.71
C GLU A 116 -0.66 -2.37 -11.09
N LYS A 117 -1.84 -2.51 -11.69
CA LYS A 117 -2.70 -1.36 -12.02
C LYS A 117 -3.09 -0.59 -10.76
N LEU A 118 -3.58 -1.28 -9.73
CA LEU A 118 -3.95 -0.67 -8.45
C LEU A 118 -2.74 0.04 -7.81
N PHE A 119 -1.56 -0.57 -7.87
CA PHE A 119 -0.32 0.05 -7.38
C PHE A 119 0.00 1.35 -8.11
N ARG A 120 0.01 1.34 -9.45
CA ARG A 120 0.28 2.54 -10.26
C ARG A 120 -0.77 3.64 -10.06
N GLU A 121 -2.03 3.26 -9.86
CA GLU A 121 -3.11 4.23 -9.56
C GLU A 121 -2.99 4.82 -8.14
N THR A 122 -2.54 4.02 -7.18
CA THR A 122 -2.36 4.44 -5.78
C THR A 122 -1.10 5.30 -5.62
N PHE A 123 0.00 4.89 -6.27
CA PHE A 123 1.32 5.52 -6.19
C PHE A 123 1.83 5.92 -7.57
N PRO A 124 1.19 6.87 -8.26
CA PRO A 124 1.58 7.27 -9.62
C PRO A 124 2.94 8.01 -9.68
N PHE A 125 3.55 8.23 -8.52
CA PHE A 125 4.87 8.86 -8.36
C PHE A 125 6.00 7.84 -8.14
N ILE A 126 5.70 6.54 -8.16
CA ILE A 126 6.67 5.45 -8.03
C ILE A 126 6.82 4.76 -9.38
N ASP A 127 8.07 4.69 -9.86
CA ASP A 127 8.43 3.94 -11.06
C ASP A 127 8.63 2.45 -10.74
N LEU A 128 8.21 1.58 -11.67
CA LEU A 128 8.27 0.12 -11.57
C LEU A 128 9.03 -0.49 -12.74
#